data_AF-A0A2I1PCV5-F1
#
_entry.id   AF-A0A2I1PCV5-F1
#
_cell.length_a   1.000
_cell.length_b   1.000
_cell.length_c   1.000
_cell.angle_alpha   90.00
_cell.angle_beta   90.00
_cell.angle_gamma   90.00
#
_symmetry.space_group_name_H-M   'P 1'
#
loop_
_entity.id
_entity.type
_entity.pdbx_description
1 polymer ?
#
loop_
_entity_poly.entity_id
_entity_poly.type
_entity_poly.pdbx_seq_one_letter_code
_entity_poly.pdbx_strand_id
1 'polypeptide(L)'
;MTDGELFDGPELDAGQFFSNPDPTVQQLDLEALQQTRGGDLEHPDCGGMNFRAMTSANFRYNLKVQTNKEHNRMADFDAHHVFPKKFSPFFDSRRFNIHNPTYGSWVQLNKHRREAYAYNKKWEEWIGRNRTATQLETFNFARKLSAEFGYRIHF
;
A
#
# COMPACT_ATOMS: atom_id res chain seq x y z
N MET A 1 23.23 49.65 39.21
CA MET A 1 22.34 48.53 38.84
C MET A 1 21.50 49.02 37.68
N THR A 2 22.06 48.83 36.49
CA THR A 2 21.45 48.91 35.15
C THR A 2 20.40 47.80 34.99
N ASP A 3 19.40 47.79 34.11
CA ASP A 3 18.75 48.74 33.23
C ASP A 3 17.38 48.10 32.94
N GLY A 4 16.31 48.91 32.92
CA GLY A 4 14.99 48.48 32.50
C GLY A 4 14.77 48.86 31.04
N GLU A 5 15.06 47.94 30.12
CA GLU A 5 14.70 48.09 28.71
C GLU A 5 13.51 47.19 28.36
N LEU A 6 12.41 47.87 28.04
CA LEU A 6 11.20 47.34 27.44
C LEU A 6 11.52 46.99 25.98
N PHE A 7 11.70 45.71 25.67
CA PHE A 7 11.80 45.26 24.29
C PHE A 7 10.39 45.06 23.72
N ASP A 8 9.94 46.01 22.90
CA ASP A 8 8.88 45.80 21.90
C ASP A 8 9.40 44.79 20.86
N GLY A 9 8.96 43.54 20.99
CA GLY A 9 9.18 42.50 19.99
C GLY A 9 8.16 42.61 18.87
N PRO A 10 8.56 42.50 17.59
CA PRO A 10 7.60 42.49 16.48
C PRO A 10 6.77 41.20 16.50
N GLU A 11 5.46 41.40 16.47
CA GLU A 11 4.42 40.41 16.22
C GLU A 11 4.64 39.79 14.83
N LEU A 12 5.17 38.56 14.78
CA LEU A 12 5.30 37.81 13.54
C LEU A 12 4.00 37.04 13.28
N ASP A 13 3.22 37.63 12.37
CA ASP A 13 2.13 37.02 11.63
C ASP A 13 2.60 35.72 10.94
N ALA A 14 2.07 34.58 11.39
CA ALA A 14 2.27 33.28 10.76
C ALA A 14 1.06 32.90 9.90
N GLY A 15 0.58 33.84 9.10
CA GLY A 15 -0.16 33.56 7.86
C GLY A 15 0.81 33.21 6.72
N GLN A 16 0.41 32.22 5.91
CA GLN A 16 0.96 31.88 4.58
C GLN A 16 2.22 31.01 4.49
N PHE A 17 2.04 29.68 4.55
CA PHE A 17 2.77 28.75 3.68
C PHE A 17 1.87 27.55 3.33
N PHE A 18 0.90 27.78 2.44
CA PHE A 18 0.34 26.72 1.61
C PHE A 18 0.67 27.08 0.16
N SER A 19 1.76 26.50 -0.36
CA SER A 19 1.96 26.44 -1.80
C SER A 19 0.86 25.56 -2.38
N ASN A 20 -0.07 26.18 -3.10
CA ASN A 20 -1.05 25.52 -3.94
C ASN A 20 -0.34 24.64 -4.98
N PRO A 21 -0.69 23.36 -5.15
CA PRO A 21 -0.43 22.68 -6.40
C PRO A 21 -1.47 23.12 -7.46
N ASP A 22 -0.92 23.67 -8.52
CA ASP A 22 -1.45 23.94 -9.87
C ASP A 22 -2.75 23.20 -10.27
N PRO A 23 -3.83 23.92 -10.64
CA PRO A 23 -5.08 23.34 -11.14
C PRO A 23 -5.07 23.25 -12.67
N THR A 24 -4.18 22.44 -13.25
CA THR A 24 -4.15 22.29 -14.72
C THR A 24 -3.87 20.86 -15.19
N VAL A 25 -4.73 19.91 -14.82
CA VAL A 25 -5.02 18.73 -15.67
C VAL A 25 -6.48 18.29 -15.44
N GLN A 26 -7.43 19.08 -15.94
CA GLN A 26 -8.78 18.61 -16.23
C GLN A 26 -9.05 18.85 -17.71
N GLN A 27 -9.71 17.88 -18.34
CA GLN A 27 -10.07 17.76 -19.76
C GLN A 27 -8.96 17.26 -20.67
N LEU A 28 -8.79 15.94 -20.72
CA LEU A 28 -8.89 15.20 -21.99
C LEU A 28 -9.65 13.88 -21.76
N ASP A 29 -10.75 13.75 -22.49
CA ASP A 29 -11.46 12.55 -22.97
C ASP A 29 -12.22 11.64 -22.00
N LEU A 30 -13.41 12.12 -21.66
CA LEU A 30 -14.51 11.36 -21.05
C LEU A 30 -15.42 10.64 -22.09
N GLU A 31 -14.91 10.32 -23.29
CA GLU A 31 -15.68 9.65 -24.37
C GLU A 31 -15.17 8.25 -24.77
N ALA A 32 -14.23 7.65 -24.05
CA ALA A 32 -13.67 6.32 -24.39
C ALA A 32 -14.20 5.14 -23.54
N LEU A 33 -15.34 5.26 -22.85
CA LEU A 33 -15.83 4.21 -21.92
C LEU A 33 -17.21 3.60 -22.26
N GLN A 34 -17.62 3.60 -23.53
CA GLN A 34 -18.86 2.91 -23.96
C GLN A 34 -18.70 1.88 -25.09
N GLN A 35 -17.49 1.50 -25.49
CA GLN A 35 -17.30 0.44 -26.49
C GLN A 35 -16.15 -0.51 -26.12
N THR A 36 -16.51 -1.60 -25.44
CA THR A 36 -15.94 -2.95 -25.69
C THR A 36 -16.84 -3.99 -25.00
N ARG A 37 -17.88 -4.42 -25.74
CA ARG A 37 -18.49 -5.74 -25.58
C ARG A 37 -17.63 -6.71 -26.39
N GLY A 38 -17.08 -7.72 -25.72
CA GLY A 38 -16.59 -8.96 -26.34
C GLY A 38 -15.18 -8.92 -26.90
N GLY A 39 -14.47 -10.04 -26.70
CA GLY A 39 -13.27 -10.42 -27.44
C GLY A 39 -11.95 -10.07 -26.76
N ASP A 40 -11.39 -11.05 -26.05
CA ASP A 40 -9.99 -11.47 -26.14
C ASP A 40 -8.96 -10.35 -26.43
N LEU A 41 -8.51 -9.67 -25.39
CA LEU A 41 -7.34 -8.80 -25.47
C LEU A 41 -6.08 -9.61 -25.15
N GLU A 42 -5.51 -10.20 -26.20
CA GLU A 42 -4.06 -10.38 -26.28
C GLU A 42 -3.42 -8.98 -26.21
N HIS A 43 -2.77 -8.69 -25.08
CA HIS A 43 -2.11 -7.42 -24.83
C HIS A 43 -0.63 -7.51 -25.27
N PRO A 44 -0.12 -6.55 -26.04
CA PRO A 44 1.21 -6.63 -26.67
C PRO A 44 2.34 -6.51 -25.65
N ASP A 45 3.42 -7.21 -25.99
CA ASP A 45 4.60 -7.57 -25.21
C ASP A 45 5.30 -6.37 -24.51
N CYS A 46 5.10 -6.24 -23.20
CA CYS A 46 5.97 -5.53 -22.28
C CYS A 46 6.69 -6.54 -21.37
N GLY A 47 7.41 -7.51 -21.95
CA GLY A 47 8.22 -8.47 -21.18
C GLY A 47 7.39 -9.15 -20.10
N GLY A 48 6.26 -9.73 -20.52
CA GLY A 48 5.18 -10.18 -19.66
C GLY A 48 5.67 -11.08 -18.53
N MET A 49 5.69 -10.56 -17.31
CA MET A 49 5.85 -11.37 -16.11
C MET A 49 4.78 -12.47 -16.14
N ASN A 50 5.22 -13.73 -16.27
CA ASN A 50 4.34 -14.92 -16.33
C ASN A 50 3.65 -15.15 -14.98
N PHE A 51 2.68 -14.31 -14.62
CA PHE A 51 1.87 -14.48 -13.41
C PHE A 51 0.87 -15.61 -13.61
N ARG A 52 0.67 -16.39 -12.54
CA ARG A 52 -0.47 -17.31 -12.43
C ARG A 52 -1.69 -16.55 -11.93
N ALA A 53 -2.85 -17.20 -11.97
CA ALA A 53 -4.09 -16.69 -11.37
C ALA A 53 -3.85 -16.18 -9.93
N MET A 54 -4.38 -15.00 -9.60
CA MET A 54 -4.16 -14.30 -8.31
C MET A 54 -4.94 -14.97 -7.17
N THR A 55 -4.46 -16.12 -6.75
CA THR A 55 -5.05 -16.96 -5.70
C THR A 55 -4.06 -17.17 -4.55
N SER A 56 -4.57 -17.57 -3.38
CA SER A 56 -3.73 -17.91 -2.22
C SER A 56 -2.64 -18.94 -2.55
N ALA A 57 -2.94 -19.94 -3.39
CA ALA A 57 -2.00 -20.99 -3.77
C ALA A 57 -0.87 -20.47 -4.66
N ASN A 58 -1.16 -19.46 -5.50
CA ASN A 58 -0.21 -18.89 -6.44
C ASN A 58 0.53 -17.66 -5.90
N PHE A 59 0.10 -17.10 -4.77
CA PHE A 59 0.66 -15.86 -4.22
C PHE A 59 2.18 -15.87 -4.10
N ARG A 60 2.75 -16.93 -3.51
CA ARG A 60 4.22 -17.05 -3.36
C ARG A 60 4.92 -17.09 -4.72
N TYR A 61 4.35 -17.79 -5.70
CA TYR A 61 4.90 -17.85 -7.05
C TYR A 61 4.83 -16.47 -7.73
N ASN A 62 3.67 -15.83 -7.70
CA ASN A 62 3.49 -14.52 -8.31
C ASN A 62 4.39 -13.46 -7.66
N LEU A 63 4.58 -13.50 -6.34
CA LEU A 63 5.48 -12.57 -5.66
C LEU A 63 6.95 -12.79 -6.06
N LYS A 64 7.35 -14.03 -6.40
CA LYS A 64 8.71 -14.31 -6.92
C LYS A 64 8.90 -13.65 -8.27
N VAL A 65 7.94 -13.83 -9.17
CA VAL A 65 7.93 -13.23 -10.51
C VAL A 65 8.00 -11.69 -10.37
N GLN A 66 7.15 -11.08 -9.54
CA GLN A 66 7.11 -9.63 -9.30
C GLN A 66 8.44 -9.06 -8.79
N THR A 67 9.15 -9.81 -7.93
CA THR A 67 10.35 -9.31 -7.24
C THR A 67 11.65 -9.76 -7.90
N ASN A 68 11.56 -10.55 -8.97
CA ASN A 68 12.68 -11.21 -9.65
C ASN A 68 13.67 -11.87 -8.66
N LYS A 69 13.13 -12.63 -7.70
CA LYS A 69 13.94 -13.31 -6.66
C LYS A 69 14.08 -14.80 -6.94
N GLU A 70 15.32 -15.26 -6.91
CA GLU A 70 15.71 -16.67 -7.07
C GLU A 70 15.30 -17.55 -5.88
N HIS A 71 14.92 -18.79 -6.16
CA HIS A 71 14.33 -19.70 -5.17
C HIS A 71 15.24 -19.99 -3.97
N ASN A 72 16.54 -20.16 -4.20
CA ASN A 72 17.55 -20.47 -3.17
C ASN A 72 17.73 -19.31 -2.16
N ARG A 73 17.52 -18.06 -2.58
CA ARG A 73 17.60 -16.87 -1.70
C ARG A 73 16.39 -16.70 -0.79
N MET A 74 15.41 -17.61 -0.87
CA MET A 74 14.09 -17.48 -0.23
C MET A 74 13.77 -18.62 0.71
N ALA A 75 14.71 -19.53 0.94
CA ALA A 75 14.58 -20.56 1.97
C ALA A 75 14.35 -19.90 3.35
N ASP A 76 14.99 -18.76 3.61
CA ASP A 76 14.88 -18.01 4.87
C ASP A 76 13.76 -16.96 4.88
N PHE A 77 12.92 -16.90 3.84
CA PHE A 77 11.87 -15.88 3.68
C PHE A 77 10.49 -16.47 3.43
N ASP A 78 9.50 -15.89 4.10
CA ASP A 78 8.07 -16.11 3.85
C ASP A 78 7.47 -15.01 2.98
N ALA A 79 6.49 -15.41 2.17
CA ALA A 79 5.63 -14.49 1.46
C ALA A 79 4.59 -13.94 2.44
N HIS A 80 4.72 -12.67 2.78
CA HIS A 80 3.82 -11.97 3.67
C HIS A 80 2.75 -11.23 2.86
N HIS A 81 1.48 -11.37 3.25
CA HIS A 81 0.40 -10.55 2.70
C HIS A 81 0.33 -9.27 3.53
N VAL A 82 0.54 -8.11 2.91
CA VAL A 82 0.38 -6.80 3.58
C VAL A 82 -1.06 -6.62 4.08
N PHE A 83 -2.03 -7.16 3.34
CA PHE A 83 -3.42 -7.26 3.75
C PHE A 83 -3.70 -8.66 4.32
N PRO A 84 -3.87 -8.84 5.65
CA PRO A 84 -3.97 -10.17 6.24
C PRO A 84 -5.24 -10.91 5.83
N LYS A 85 -5.11 -12.21 5.53
CA LYS A 85 -6.23 -13.08 5.17
C LYS A 85 -7.35 -13.12 6.23
N LYS A 86 -7.01 -12.90 7.51
CA LYS A 86 -7.99 -12.82 8.62
C LYS A 86 -9.07 -11.77 8.35
N PHE A 87 -8.75 -10.70 7.63
CA PHE A 87 -9.66 -9.59 7.35
C PHE A 87 -10.08 -9.53 5.88
N SER A 88 -9.98 -10.65 5.14
CA SER A 88 -10.39 -10.72 3.71
C SER A 88 -11.77 -10.08 3.46
N PRO A 89 -12.82 -10.32 4.27
CA PRO A 89 -14.13 -9.69 4.04
C PRO A 89 -14.10 -8.15 4.02
N PHE A 90 -13.27 -7.53 4.85
CA PHE A 90 -13.09 -6.07 4.87
C PHE A 90 -12.39 -5.57 3.60
N PHE A 91 -11.40 -6.33 3.10
CA PHE A 91 -10.65 -5.97 1.91
C PHE A 91 -11.45 -6.24 0.63
N ASP A 92 -12.17 -7.35 0.57
CA ASP A 92 -13.03 -7.76 -0.54
C ASP A 92 -14.17 -6.75 -0.74
N SER A 93 -14.77 -6.24 0.35
CA SER A 93 -15.80 -5.19 0.27
C SER A 93 -15.28 -3.88 -0.32
N ARG A 94 -13.95 -3.71 -0.40
CA ARG A 94 -13.24 -2.57 -0.98
C ARG A 94 -12.59 -2.92 -2.31
N ARG A 95 -12.90 -4.08 -2.90
CA ARG A 95 -12.37 -4.54 -4.19
C ARG A 95 -10.85 -4.73 -4.20
N PHE A 96 -10.24 -5.02 -3.05
CA PHE A 96 -8.85 -5.46 -2.99
C PHE A 96 -8.76 -6.95 -3.27
N ASN A 97 -7.92 -7.34 -4.24
CA ASN A 97 -7.46 -8.73 -4.30
C ASN A 97 -6.20 -8.86 -3.45
N ILE A 98 -6.35 -9.37 -2.23
CA ILE A 98 -5.22 -9.53 -1.28
C ILE A 98 -4.15 -10.52 -1.78
N HIS A 99 -4.44 -11.33 -2.79
CA HIS A 99 -3.50 -12.25 -3.44
C HIS A 99 -2.76 -11.62 -4.63
N ASN A 100 -2.97 -10.34 -4.91
CA ASN A 100 -2.14 -9.61 -5.86
C ASN A 100 -0.71 -9.49 -5.30
N PRO A 101 0.33 -9.94 -6.03
CA PRO A 101 1.72 -9.88 -5.57
C PRO A 101 2.22 -8.46 -5.29
N THR A 102 1.60 -7.43 -5.86
CA THR A 102 1.90 -6.03 -5.52
C THR A 102 1.68 -5.75 -4.02
N TYR A 103 0.74 -6.45 -3.39
CA TYR A 103 0.45 -6.34 -1.95
C TYR A 103 1.21 -7.37 -1.11
N GLY A 104 2.26 -7.97 -1.67
CA GLY A 104 3.12 -8.91 -0.98
C GLY A 104 4.47 -8.32 -0.57
N SER A 105 5.06 -8.92 0.45
CA SER A 105 6.43 -8.63 0.87
C SER A 105 7.17 -9.91 1.24
N TRP A 106 8.50 -9.91 1.08
CA TRP A 106 9.35 -10.98 1.59
C TRP A 106 9.84 -10.63 2.98
N VAL A 107 9.46 -11.44 3.97
CA VAL A 107 9.84 -11.24 5.37
C VAL A 107 10.63 -12.47 5.84
N GLN A 108 11.70 -12.26 6.61
CA GLN A 108 12.49 -13.37 7.16
C GLN A 108 11.60 -14.29 8.01
N LEU A 109 11.77 -15.61 7.89
CA LEU A 109 10.91 -16.62 8.54
C LEU A 109 10.68 -16.35 10.04
N ASN A 110 11.76 -16.15 10.79
CA ASN A 110 11.69 -15.94 12.24
C ASN A 110 10.98 -14.63 12.59
N LYS A 111 11.23 -13.59 11.80
CA LYS A 111 10.58 -12.28 11.95
C LYS A 111 9.08 -12.39 11.67
N HIS A 112 8.71 -13.04 10.56
CA HIS A 112 7.34 -13.22 10.13
C HIS A 112 6.49 -13.91 11.21
N ARG A 113 6.98 -15.01 11.79
CA ARG A 113 6.26 -15.77 12.83
C ARG A 113 6.11 -14.97 14.13
N ARG A 114 7.17 -14.30 14.58
CA ARG A 114 7.17 -13.50 15.80
C ARG A 114 6.22 -12.31 15.71
N GLU A 115 6.16 -11.66 14.54
CA GLU A 115 5.45 -10.39 14.37
C GLU A 115 4.02 -10.55 13.84
N ALA A 116 3.65 -11.73 13.33
CA ALA A 116 2.32 -11.99 12.76
C ALA A 116 1.17 -11.60 13.71
N TYR A 117 1.30 -11.91 15.01
CA TYR A 117 0.30 -11.53 16.01
C TYR A 117 0.17 -10.00 16.15
N ALA A 118 1.30 -9.30 16.33
CA ALA A 118 1.30 -7.85 16.51
C ALA A 118 0.80 -7.11 15.26
N TYR A 119 1.18 -7.59 14.07
CA TYR A 119 0.71 -7.05 12.80
C TYR A 119 -0.81 -7.20 12.64
N ASN A 120 -1.33 -8.40 12.91
CA ASN A 120 -2.77 -8.67 12.85
C ASN A 120 -3.55 -7.86 13.88
N LYS A 121 -3.01 -7.67 15.09
CA LYS A 121 -3.65 -6.88 16.14
C LYS A 121 -3.78 -5.40 15.75
N LYS A 122 -2.75 -4.81 15.15
CA LYS A 122 -2.82 -3.43 14.64
C LYS A 122 -3.85 -3.27 13.52
N TRP A 123 -3.95 -4.26 12.63
CA TRP A 123 -5.03 -4.30 11.64
C TRP A 123 -6.41 -4.40 12.27
N GLU A 124 -6.59 -5.27 13.27
CA GLU A 124 -7.85 -5.44 14.00
C GLU A 124 -8.29 -4.13 14.67
N GLU A 125 -7.39 -3.47 15.38
CA GLU A 125 -7.64 -2.19 16.06
C GLU A 125 -7.95 -1.06 15.08
N TRP A 126 -7.29 -1.04 13.92
CA TRP A 126 -7.56 -0.03 12.90
C TRP A 126 -8.90 -0.28 12.20
N ILE A 127 -9.17 -1.51 11.76
CA ILE A 127 -10.44 -1.89 11.12
C ILE A 127 -11.62 -1.67 12.07
N GLY A 128 -11.47 -2.01 13.35
CA GLY A 128 -12.51 -1.79 14.36
C GLY A 128 -12.93 -0.33 14.49
N ARG A 129 -11.98 0.61 14.34
CA ARG A 129 -12.23 2.06 14.36
C ARG A 129 -12.63 2.64 13.01
N ASN A 130 -12.29 1.97 11.91
CA ASN A 130 -12.39 2.50 10.55
C ASN A 130 -13.21 1.58 9.63
N ARG A 131 -14.39 1.13 10.09
CA ARG A 131 -15.22 0.16 9.35
C ARG A 131 -15.67 0.64 7.98
N THR A 132 -15.73 1.96 7.77
CA THR A 132 -16.11 2.63 6.52
C THR A 132 -14.93 3.22 5.76
N ALA A 133 -13.68 2.94 6.17
CA ALA A 133 -12.51 3.49 5.48
C ALA A 133 -12.52 3.18 3.99
N THR A 134 -12.09 4.16 3.21
CA THR A 134 -11.89 4.08 1.76
C THR A 134 -10.69 3.19 1.40
N GLN A 135 -10.53 2.90 0.12
CA GLN A 135 -9.32 2.20 -0.36
C GLN A 135 -8.06 3.01 -0.06
N LEU A 136 -8.09 4.33 -0.25
CA LEU A 136 -6.95 5.21 -0.03
C LEU A 136 -6.50 5.20 1.44
N GLU A 137 -7.44 5.32 2.38
CA GLU A 137 -7.14 5.24 3.82
C GLU A 137 -6.57 3.87 4.20
N THR A 138 -7.09 2.80 3.60
CA THR A 138 -6.60 1.44 3.80
C THR A 138 -5.16 1.29 3.30
N PHE A 139 -4.83 1.85 2.13
CA PHE A 139 -3.47 1.88 1.62
C PHE A 139 -2.53 2.71 2.49
N ASN A 140 -2.95 3.90 2.92
CA ASN A 140 -2.15 4.76 3.77
C ASN A 140 -1.81 4.08 5.10
N PHE A 141 -2.78 3.40 5.71
CA PHE A 141 -2.53 2.59 6.89
C PHE A 141 -1.58 1.42 6.61
N ALA A 142 -1.78 0.71 5.50
CA ALA A 142 -0.90 -0.39 5.09
C ALA A 142 0.55 0.07 4.88
N ARG A 143 0.79 1.24 4.27
CA ARG A 143 2.13 1.82 4.09
C ARG A 143 2.77 2.16 5.44
N LYS A 144 2.03 2.85 6.31
CA LYS A 144 2.50 3.21 7.66
C LYS A 144 2.87 1.96 8.47
N LEU A 145 1.99 0.97 8.50
CA LEU A 145 2.19 -0.25 9.25
C LEU A 145 3.34 -1.09 8.69
N SER A 146 3.45 -1.19 7.35
CA SER A 146 4.56 -1.90 6.72
C SER A 146 5.90 -1.23 7.03
N ALA A 147 5.96 0.11 7.06
CA ALA A 147 7.16 0.84 7.47
C ALA A 147 7.53 0.57 8.94
N GLU A 148 6.54 0.56 9.85
CA GLU A 148 6.74 0.25 11.28
C GLU A 148 7.36 -1.15 11.48
N PHE A 149 6.93 -2.13 10.69
CA PHE A 149 7.45 -3.50 10.76
C PHE A 149 8.65 -3.73 9.83
N GLY A 150 9.10 -2.73 9.08
CA GLY A 150 10.20 -2.83 8.13
C GLY A 150 9.94 -3.81 6.99
N TYR A 151 8.72 -3.87 6.48
CA TYR A 151 8.34 -4.65 5.30
C TYR A 151 8.50 -3.82 4.04
N ARG A 152 9.14 -4.39 3.01
CA ARG A 152 9.31 -3.74 1.71
C ARG A 152 8.04 -3.95 0.88
N ILE A 153 7.35 -2.86 0.52
CA ILE A 153 6.11 -2.88 -0.26
C ILE A 153 6.34 -2.28 -1.66
N HIS A 154 5.36 -2.46 -2.55
CA HIS A 154 5.50 -2.18 -3.99
C HIS A 154 4.40 -1.27 -4.57
N PHE A 155 3.67 -0.53 -3.73
CA PHE A 155 2.54 0.33 -4.13
C PHE A 155 2.49 1.64 -3.37
#